data_AF-A0A6N0HNK3-F1
#
_entry.id   AF-A0A6N0HNK3-F1
#
_cell.length_a   1.000
_cell.length_b   1.000
_cell.length_c   1.000
_cell.angle_alpha   90.00
_cell.angle_beta   90.00
_cell.angle_gamma   90.00
#
_symmetry.space_group_name_H-M   'P 1'
#
loop_
_entity.id
_entity.type
_entity.pdbx_description
1 polymer ?
#
loop_
_entity_poly.entity_id
_entity_poly.type
_entity_poly.pdbx_seq_one_letter_code
_entity_poly.pdbx_strand_id
1 'polypeptide(L)'
;MAYIQKAQRKKGVTYRVYIRPPEFKPITKTFTTKREAVRFVRRLDDDKRKIQAFQENKHKTLLSKIIDDYLVNGYKSQRPKEEEYRLNYWRSQTKEKANFRS
;
A
#
# COMPACT_ATOMS: atom_id res chain seq x y z
N MET A 1 1.65 -16.48 8.18
CA MET A 1 2.89 -17.24 8.50
C MET A 1 3.53 -17.74 7.22
N ALA A 2 4.86 -17.69 7.09
CA ALA A 2 5.59 -18.14 5.91
C ALA A 2 6.78 -19.03 6.30
N TYR A 3 7.00 -20.14 5.60
CA TYR A 3 8.14 -21.03 5.84
C TYR A 3 8.59 -21.76 4.57
N ILE A 4 9.82 -22.27 4.58
CA ILE A 4 10.40 -23.08 3.50
C ILE A 4 10.55 -24.52 4.01
N GLN A 5 9.90 -25.47 3.34
CA GLN A 5 10.03 -26.89 3.59
C GLN A 5 10.98 -27.54 2.60
N LYS A 6 11.92 -28.34 3.08
CA LYS A 6 12.72 -29.25 2.25
C LYS A 6 11.94 -30.55 2.10
N ALA A 7 11.72 -31.00 0.89
CA ALA A 7 11.03 -32.26 0.58
C ALA A 7 11.90 -33.13 -0.32
N GLN A 8 12.18 -34.35 0.14
CA GLN A 8 12.87 -35.37 -0.65
C GLN A 8 11.85 -36.09 -1.54
N ARG A 9 12.11 -36.15 -2.85
CA ARG A 9 11.28 -36.89 -3.82
C ARG A 9 12.15 -37.89 -4.59
N LYS A 10 11.51 -38.84 -5.27
CA LYS A 10 12.20 -39.82 -6.13
C LYS A 10 13.11 -39.18 -7.19
N LYS A 11 12.79 -37.96 -7.65
CA LYS A 11 13.56 -37.18 -8.64
C LYS A 11 14.57 -36.20 -8.02
N GLY A 12 14.76 -36.21 -6.69
CA GLY A 12 15.71 -35.34 -5.99
C GLY A 12 15.08 -34.43 -4.93
N VAL A 13 15.91 -33.54 -4.38
CA VAL A 13 15.52 -32.59 -3.35
C VAL A 13 14.69 -31.45 -3.95
N THR A 14 13.60 -31.08 -3.30
CA THR A 14 12.76 -29.93 -3.66
C THR A 14 12.56 -29.02 -2.44
N TYR A 15 12.33 -27.74 -2.70
CA TYR A 15 12.12 -26.71 -1.68
C TYR A 15 10.75 -26.08 -1.89
N ARG A 16 9.82 -26.29 -0.96
CA ARG A 16 8.46 -25.77 -1.01
C ARG A 16 8.32 -24.54 -0.12
N VAL A 17 8.02 -23.41 -0.71
CA VAL A 17 7.61 -22.20 0.02
C VAL A 17 6.12 -22.28 0.28
N TYR A 18 5.72 -22.12 1.54
CA TYR A 18 4.33 -22.06 1.96
C TYR A 18 4.07 -20.73 2.65
N ILE A 19 3.07 -20.00 2.16
CA ILE A 19 2.67 -18.69 2.67
C ILE A 19 1.19 -18.75 2.97
N ARG A 20 0.83 -18.53 4.24
CA ARG A 20 -0.56 -18.43 4.69
C ARG A 20 -0.85 -17.02 5.20
N PRO A 21 -1.44 -16.15 4.36
CA PRO A 21 -1.99 -14.89 4.80
C PRO A 21 -3.25 -15.13 5.67
N PRO A 22 -3.63 -14.21 6.57
CA PRO A 22 -4.81 -14.37 7.43
C PRO A 22 -6.12 -14.42 6.63
N GLU A 23 -6.24 -13.58 5.60
CA GLU A 23 -7.50 -13.35 4.86
C GLU A 23 -7.54 -13.98 3.47
N PHE A 24 -6.47 -14.66 3.04
CA PHE A 24 -6.35 -15.18 1.67
C PHE A 24 -6.00 -16.67 1.64
N LYS A 25 -6.32 -17.31 0.52
CA LYS A 25 -5.95 -18.72 0.28
C LYS A 25 -4.42 -18.91 0.39
N PRO A 26 -3.96 -20.03 0.96
CA PRO A 26 -2.53 -20.30 1.08
C PRO A 26 -1.85 -20.38 -0.30
N ILE A 27 -0.73 -19.70 -0.43
CA ILE A 27 0.11 -19.74 -1.63
C ILE A 27 1.20 -20.77 -1.39
N THR A 28 1.29 -21.75 -2.29
CA THR A 28 2.32 -22.80 -2.24
C THR A 28 3.09 -22.80 -3.55
N LYS A 29 4.42 -22.72 -3.47
CA LYS A 29 5.29 -22.79 -4.66
C LYS A 29 6.50 -23.66 -4.39
N THR A 30 6.81 -24.55 -5.34
CA THR A 30 7.95 -25.47 -5.25
C THR A 30 9.09 -25.03 -6.15
N PHE A 31 10.31 -25.16 -5.64
CA PHE A 31 11.55 -24.83 -6.30
C PHE A 31 12.49 -26.04 -6.27
N THR A 32 13.40 -26.12 -7.23
CA THR A 32 14.43 -27.17 -7.29
C THR A 32 15.60 -26.84 -6.38
N THR A 33 15.91 -25.54 -6.20
CA THR A 33 17.03 -25.10 -5.36
C THR A 33 16.59 -24.28 -4.14
N LYS A 34 17.37 -24.37 -3.04
CA LYS A 34 17.14 -23.57 -1.82
C LYS A 34 17.26 -22.07 -2.13
N ARG A 35 18.22 -21.71 -2.99
CA ARG A 35 18.54 -20.32 -3.33
C ARG A 35 17.36 -19.62 -4.01
N GLU A 36 16.65 -20.32 -4.91
CA GLU A 36 15.46 -19.78 -5.57
C GLU A 36 14.30 -19.59 -4.60
N ALA A 37 14.06 -20.56 -3.71
CA ALA A 37 13.03 -20.46 -2.68
C ALA A 37 13.28 -19.24 -1.77
N VAL A 38 14.53 -19.04 -1.32
CA VAL A 38 14.92 -17.89 -0.50
C VAL A 38 14.78 -16.58 -1.27
N ARG A 39 15.23 -16.53 -2.54
CA ARG A 39 15.08 -15.33 -3.40
C ARG A 39 13.61 -14.96 -3.61
N PHE A 40 12.74 -15.95 -3.75
CA PHE A 40 11.30 -15.72 -3.88
C PHE A 40 10.70 -15.08 -2.62
N VAL A 41 11.02 -15.61 -1.44
CA VAL A 41 10.56 -15.05 -0.16
C VAL A 41 11.08 -13.62 0.05
N ARG A 42 12.37 -13.38 -0.20
CA ARG A 42 12.96 -12.04 -0.07
C ARG A 42 12.26 -11.01 -0.95
N ARG A 43 12.00 -11.34 -2.22
CA ARG A 43 11.28 -10.43 -3.13
C ARG A 43 9.88 -10.11 -2.61
N LEU A 44 9.17 -11.10 -2.08
CA LEU A 44 7.85 -10.90 -1.49
C LEU A 44 7.87 -9.99 -0.26
N ASP A 45 8.87 -10.15 0.61
CA ASP A 45 9.04 -9.29 1.78
C ASP A 45 9.45 -7.86 1.38
N ASP A 46 10.34 -7.73 0.38
CA ASP A 46 10.72 -6.43 -0.17
C ASP A 46 9.53 -5.70 -0.80
N ASP A 47 8.68 -6.39 -1.55
CA ASP A 47 7.48 -5.79 -2.14
C ASP A 47 6.47 -5.36 -1.07
N LYS A 48 6.28 -6.17 -0.02
CA LYS A 48 5.47 -5.75 1.14
C LYS A 48 6.04 -4.52 1.83
N ARG A 49 7.35 -4.49 2.06
CA ARG A 49 8.04 -3.34 2.64
C ARG A 49 7.93 -2.10 1.76
N LYS A 50 7.99 -2.24 0.44
CA LYS A 50 7.75 -1.12 -0.49
C LYS A 50 6.33 -0.59 -0.40
N ILE A 51 5.33 -1.48 -0.34
CA ILE A 51 3.92 -1.09 -0.17
C ILE A 51 3.73 -0.38 1.17
N GLN A 52 4.29 -0.92 2.25
CA GLN A 52 4.23 -0.31 3.57
C GLN A 52 4.96 1.04 3.62
N ALA A 53 6.20 1.12 3.13
CA ALA A 53 6.96 2.36 3.05
C ALA A 53 6.26 3.40 2.17
N PHE A 54 5.56 3.01 1.11
CA PHE A 54 4.74 3.92 0.33
C PHE A 54 3.50 4.41 1.09
N GLN A 55 2.90 3.58 1.95
CA GLN A 55 1.80 3.99 2.82
C GLN A 55 2.26 4.90 3.97
N GLU A 56 3.45 4.67 4.51
CA GLU A 56 4.07 5.45 5.58
C GLU A 56 4.64 6.78 5.07
N ASN A 57 5.33 6.77 3.93
CA ASN A 57 5.88 7.98 3.29
C ASN A 57 4.82 8.82 2.55
N LYS A 58 3.61 8.28 2.35
CA LYS A 58 2.44 9.13 2.16
C LYS A 58 2.17 9.80 3.50
N HIS A 59 2.90 10.88 3.79
CA HIS A 59 2.34 11.98 4.56
C HIS A 59 1.00 12.30 3.89
N LYS A 60 -0.09 11.77 4.47
CA LYS A 60 -1.46 12.00 4.02
C LYS A 60 -1.80 13.44 4.39
N THR A 61 -1.13 14.41 3.79
CA THR A 61 -1.64 15.76 3.78
C THR A 61 -2.88 15.68 2.90
N LEU A 62 -4.05 15.53 3.55
CA LEU A 62 -5.30 15.45 2.83
C LEU A 62 -5.40 16.67 1.92
N LEU A 63 -5.87 16.46 0.69
CA LEU A 63 -6.04 17.57 -0.27
C LEU A 63 -6.90 18.68 0.35
N SER A 64 -7.90 18.28 1.16
CA SER A 64 -8.70 19.19 1.98
C SER A 64 -7.85 20.10 2.87
N LYS A 65 -6.85 19.56 3.56
CA LYS A 65 -5.97 20.34 4.45
C LYS A 65 -5.11 21.35 3.67
N ILE A 66 -4.68 21.00 2.47
CA ILE A 66 -3.92 21.91 1.59
C ILE A 66 -4.82 23.01 1.05
N ILE A 67 -6.05 22.67 0.64
CA ILE A 67 -7.05 23.65 0.18
C ILE A 67 -7.42 24.62 1.30
N ASP A 68 -7.65 24.12 2.52
CA ASP A 68 -7.99 24.93 3.68
C ASP A 68 -6.82 25.89 4.02
N ASP A 69 -5.57 25.41 4.01
CA ASP A 69 -4.39 26.25 4.24
C ASP A 69 -4.18 27.30 3.13
N TYR A 70 -4.39 26.92 1.87
CA TYR A 70 -4.31 27.83 0.73
C TYR A 70 -5.36 28.94 0.79
N LEU A 71 -6.62 28.61 1.12
CA LEU A 71 -7.70 29.58 1.25
C LEU A 71 -7.49 30.54 2.43
N VAL A 72 -6.93 30.06 3.54
CA VAL A 72 -6.75 30.87 4.77
C VAL A 72 -5.48 31.72 4.72
N ASN A 73 -4.35 31.14 4.29
CA ASN A 73 -3.03 31.76 4.43
C ASN A 73 -2.43 32.22 3.09
N GLY A 74 -2.75 31.52 1.99
CA GLY A 74 -2.14 31.76 0.68
C GLY A 74 -2.91 32.73 -0.20
N TYR A 75 -4.24 32.74 -0.12
CA TYR A 75 -5.09 33.45 -1.07
C TYR A 75 -5.26 34.93 -0.73
N LYS A 76 -4.75 35.81 -1.60
CA LYS A 76 -4.74 37.27 -1.41
C LYS A 76 -5.58 38.05 -2.45
N SER A 77 -6.38 37.37 -3.27
CA SER A 77 -7.05 38.00 -4.41
C SER A 77 -8.47 38.51 -4.10
N GLN A 78 -9.01 39.32 -5.02
CA GLN A 78 -10.26 40.08 -4.88
C GLN A 78 -11.55 39.25 -4.90
N ARG A 79 -11.51 37.95 -5.25
CA ARG A 79 -12.71 37.10 -5.45
C ARG A 79 -12.66 35.76 -4.68
N PRO A 80 -12.67 35.79 -3.34
CA PRO A 80 -12.56 34.59 -2.50
C PRO A 80 -13.65 33.54 -2.75
N LYS A 81 -14.90 33.97 -3.00
CA LYS A 81 -16.03 33.05 -3.19
C LYS A 81 -15.94 32.21 -4.47
N GLU A 82 -15.38 32.76 -5.55
CA GLU A 82 -15.25 32.03 -6.82
C GLU A 82 -14.16 30.95 -6.75
N GLU A 83 -13.04 31.25 -6.09
CA GLU A 83 -11.99 30.23 -5.86
C GLU A 83 -12.41 29.18 -4.85
N GLU A 84 -13.08 29.57 -3.77
CA GLU A 84 -13.64 28.63 -2.81
C GLU A 84 -14.60 27.64 -3.48
N TYR A 85 -15.49 28.12 -4.37
CA TYR A 85 -16.40 27.25 -5.12
C TYR A 85 -15.65 26.26 -6.03
N ARG A 86 -14.62 26.70 -6.75
CA ARG A 86 -13.80 25.83 -7.61
C ARG A 86 -13.02 24.79 -6.80
N LEU A 87 -12.43 25.19 -5.68
CA LEU A 87 -11.66 24.28 -4.82
C LEU A 87 -12.57 23.29 -4.08
N ASN A 88 -13.76 23.73 -3.67
CA ASN A 88 -14.79 22.85 -3.09
C ASN A 88 -15.32 21.84 -4.10
N TYR A 89 -15.39 22.19 -5.39
CA TYR A 89 -15.66 21.22 -6.44
C TYR A 89 -14.60 20.10 -6.44
N TRP A 90 -13.31 20.44 -6.44
CA TRP A 90 -12.23 19.44 -6.40
C TRP A 90 -12.19 18.61 -5.10
N ARG A 91 -12.54 19.21 -3.97
CA ARG A 91 -12.78 18.53 -2.69
C ARG A 91 -13.91 17.50 -2.79
N SER A 92 -14.99 17.83 -3.50
CA SER A 92 -16.13 16.92 -3.69
C SER A 92 -15.79 15.73 -4.60
N GLN A 93 -14.94 15.94 -5.62
CA GLN A 93 -14.57 14.91 -6.60
C GLN A 93 -13.61 13.85 -6.03
N THR A 94 -12.85 14.16 -4.97
CA THR A 94 -11.78 13.29 -4.47
C THR A 94 -12.24 12.15 -3.55
N LYS A 95 -13.55 11.96 -3.28
CA LYS A 95 -14.08 10.87 -2.42
C LYS A 95 -13.34 10.71 -1.08
N GLU A 96 -12.77 11.78 -0.50
CA GLU A 96 -12.39 11.79 0.91
C GLU A 96 -13.68 11.95 1.74
N LYS A 97 -14.49 10.88 1.83
CA LYS A 97 -15.46 10.74 2.90
C LYS A 97 -14.65 10.59 4.19
N ALA A 98 -14.34 11.72 4.82
CA ALA A 98 -13.95 11.73 6.22
C ALA A 98 -15.14 11.19 7.01
N ASN A 99 -15.12 9.89 7.31
CA ASN A 99 -15.98 9.28 8.31
C ASN A 99 -15.58 9.86 9.67
N PHE A 100 -16.11 11.02 10.02
CA PHE A 100 -16.29 11.40 11.41
C PHE A 100 -17.65 10.83 11.84
N ARG A 101 -17.63 9.60 12.35
CA ARG A 101 -18.71 9.09 13.19
C ARG A 101 -18.41 9.56 14.62
N SER A 102 -19.25 10.46 15.12
CA SER A 102 -19.50 10.67 16.55
C SER A 102 -20.26 9.49 17.13
#